data_AF-A0A3Q3WZJ7-F1
#
_entry.id   AF-A0A3Q3WZJ7-F1
#
_cell.length_a   1.000
_cell.length_b   1.000
_cell.length_c   1.000
_cell.angle_alpha   90.00
_cell.angle_beta   90.00
_cell.angle_gamma   90.00
#
_symmetry.space_group_name_H-M   'P 1'
#
loop_
_entity.id
_entity.type
_entity.pdbx_description
1 polymer ?
#
loop_
_entity_poly.entity_id
_entity_poly.type
_entity_poly.pdbx_seq_one_letter_code
_entity_poly.pdbx_strand_id
1 'polypeptide(L)'
;LLLTWTIPFFWYNQLTLHFFHIPQLMKVVNEMCPNITRIYNIGKSYNGLKLYAIEISDNPGEHEVGEPEFRYTAGSHGNEVLGRELLLLLMQFMCLEYLSGNQRIRHLVEETRIHLLPSVNPDGYEKAFEVGSELSGWSLGRWSSNGIDIHHNFPDLNSILWEAEAKKWIPRKMFNHHVPIPEWYLSKNVAVETRALITWIEKIPFVLGGNLQGGELVVTFPYDKTRSQGVTREPTPTPDDHIFRWLAFSYSSTHRRMTDASQRVCHTEDFAKEDGTINGASWHTAAGSQCP
;
A
#
# COMPACT_ATOMS: atom_id res chain seq x y z
N LEU A 1 -4.09 -1.67 10.73
CA LEU A 1 -4.82 -2.52 9.74
C LEU A 1 -4.32 -2.16 8.34
N LEU A 2 -3.90 -3.12 7.53
CA LEU A 2 -3.42 -2.87 6.15
C LEU A 2 -4.29 -3.63 5.15
N LEU A 3 -4.72 -2.95 4.08
CA LEU A 3 -5.43 -3.54 2.94
C LEU A 3 -4.60 -3.39 1.67
N THR A 4 -4.61 -4.38 0.79
CA THR A 4 -4.04 -4.24 -0.55
C THR A 4 -5.17 -4.15 -1.58
N TRP A 5 -5.06 -3.22 -2.51
CA TRP A 5 -6.05 -2.97 -3.55
C TRP A 5 -5.43 -3.31 -4.89
N THR A 6 -6.08 -4.11 -5.71
CA THR A 6 -5.67 -4.27 -7.10
C THR A 6 -6.70 -3.60 -7.99
N ILE A 7 -6.26 -2.82 -8.98
CA ILE A 7 -7.12 -2.09 -9.92
C ILE A 7 -6.83 -2.59 -11.36
N PRO A 8 -7.84 -2.75 -12.26
CA PRO A 8 -7.62 -3.44 -13.51
C PRO A 8 -6.90 -2.52 -14.50
N PHE A 9 -6.04 -3.11 -15.31
CA PHE A 9 -5.25 -2.39 -16.31
C PHE A 9 -6.14 -2.02 -17.50
N PHE A 10 -6.67 -0.79 -17.54
CA PHE A 10 -7.39 -0.26 -18.70
C PHE A 10 -6.82 1.10 -19.13
N TRP A 11 -6.19 1.10 -20.32
CA TRP A 11 -5.96 2.21 -21.25
C TRP A 11 -5.96 3.62 -20.65
N TYR A 12 -4.77 4.15 -20.35
CA TYR A 12 -4.60 5.58 -20.05
C TYR A 12 -3.31 6.15 -20.67
N ASN A 13 -3.27 6.26 -22.01
CA ASN A 13 -2.15 6.87 -22.75
C ASN A 13 -2.09 8.41 -22.66
N GLN A 14 -2.75 9.04 -21.68
CA GLN A 14 -2.81 10.51 -21.56
C GLN A 14 -2.61 11.08 -20.14
N LEU A 15 -2.38 10.25 -19.11
CA LEU A 15 -2.21 10.71 -17.72
C LEU A 15 -0.97 10.17 -17.00
N THR A 16 -0.06 9.46 -17.68
CA THR A 16 1.14 8.93 -17.02
C THR A 16 2.21 10.01 -16.88
N LEU A 17 2.46 10.44 -15.64
CA LEU A 17 3.50 11.41 -15.33
C LEU A 17 4.83 10.68 -15.11
N HIS A 18 5.86 11.06 -15.86
CA HIS A 18 7.25 10.64 -15.60
C HIS A 18 7.63 10.88 -14.11
N PHE A 19 8.54 10.10 -13.51
CA PHE A 19 8.97 10.36 -12.13
C PHE A 19 9.44 11.79 -11.90
N PHE A 20 10.13 12.38 -12.89
CA PHE A 20 10.53 13.78 -12.85
C PHE A 20 9.38 14.79 -12.92
N HIS A 21 8.12 14.37 -12.84
CA HIS A 21 6.96 15.25 -12.66
C HIS A 21 6.29 15.06 -11.30
N ILE A 22 6.56 13.97 -10.57
CA ILE A 22 6.01 13.74 -9.22
C ILE A 22 6.45 14.87 -8.27
N PRO A 23 7.76 15.17 -8.11
CA PRO A 23 8.19 16.21 -7.18
C PRO A 23 7.59 17.58 -7.54
N GLN A 24 7.41 17.86 -8.82
CA GLN A 24 6.83 19.11 -9.32
C GLN A 24 5.35 19.19 -8.98
N LEU A 25 4.57 18.13 -9.24
CA LEU A 25 3.15 18.10 -8.88
C LEU A 25 2.98 18.24 -7.36
N MET A 26 3.73 17.47 -6.58
CA MET A 26 3.68 17.55 -5.12
C MET A 26 4.04 18.97 -4.66
N LYS A 27 5.07 19.59 -5.26
CA LYS A 27 5.45 20.97 -4.94
C LYS A 27 4.34 21.97 -5.27
N VAL A 28 3.67 21.82 -6.41
CA VAL A 28 2.52 22.66 -6.77
C VAL A 28 1.39 22.51 -5.75
N VAL A 29 1.05 21.28 -5.36
CA VAL A 29 0.03 21.04 -4.31
C VAL A 29 0.45 21.68 -2.98
N ASN A 30 1.72 21.55 -2.60
CA ASN A 30 2.24 22.16 -1.37
C ASN A 30 2.25 23.68 -1.42
N GLU A 31 2.51 24.28 -2.58
CA GLU A 31 2.46 25.74 -2.77
C GLU A 31 1.02 26.27 -2.75
N MET A 32 0.05 25.48 -3.22
CA MET A 32 -1.37 25.82 -3.18
C MET A 32 -1.96 25.70 -1.78
N CYS A 33 -1.56 24.67 -1.03
CA CYS A 33 -2.10 24.36 0.29
C CYS A 33 -0.99 24.23 1.37
N PRO A 34 -0.14 25.26 1.57
CA PRO A 34 1.03 25.16 2.44
C PRO A 34 0.68 24.97 3.91
N ASN A 35 -0.49 25.44 4.34
CA ASN A 35 -0.92 25.34 5.74
C ASN A 35 -1.37 23.94 6.13
N ILE A 36 -1.74 23.11 5.15
CA ILE A 36 -2.27 21.76 5.41
C ILE A 36 -1.43 20.65 4.79
N THR A 37 -0.29 20.97 4.18
CA THR A 37 0.53 19.97 3.50
C THR A 37 2.01 20.10 3.83
N ARG A 38 2.69 18.96 3.82
CA ARG A 38 4.14 18.90 3.99
C ARG A 38 4.74 17.76 3.19
N ILE A 39 5.68 18.07 2.32
CA ILE A 39 6.44 17.08 1.56
C ILE A 39 7.66 16.64 2.39
N TYR A 40 7.89 15.34 2.47
CA TYR A 40 9.09 14.78 3.10
C TYR A 40 9.61 13.56 2.35
N ASN A 41 10.82 13.14 2.68
CA ASN A 41 11.49 12.00 2.07
C ASN A 41 11.67 10.89 3.10
N ILE A 42 11.24 9.66 2.77
CA ILE A 42 11.37 8.51 3.67
C ILE A 42 12.65 7.69 3.45
N GLY A 43 13.34 7.91 2.32
CA GLY A 43 14.52 7.12 1.98
C GLY A 43 15.01 7.40 0.56
N LYS A 44 15.80 6.48 0.01
CA LYS A 44 16.20 6.50 -1.40
C LYS A 44 16.07 5.11 -1.99
N SER A 45 15.77 5.04 -3.28
CA SER A 45 15.79 3.81 -4.06
C SER A 45 17.23 3.34 -4.29
N TYR A 46 17.38 2.16 -4.87
CA TYR A 46 18.69 1.62 -5.22
C TYR A 46 19.52 2.56 -6.12
N ASN A 47 18.90 3.21 -7.10
CA ASN A 47 19.56 4.18 -7.98
C ASN A 47 19.64 5.60 -7.36
N GLY A 48 19.24 5.77 -6.10
CA GLY A 48 19.36 7.04 -5.37
C GLY A 48 18.20 8.03 -5.56
N LEU A 49 17.10 7.61 -6.20
CA LEU A 49 15.89 8.44 -6.32
C LEU A 49 15.21 8.55 -4.96
N LYS A 50 14.71 9.74 -4.63
CA LYS A 50 14.06 10.00 -3.34
C LYS A 50 12.65 9.39 -3.32
N LEU A 51 12.28 8.79 -2.19
CA LEU A 51 10.93 8.29 -1.93
C LEU A 51 10.13 9.39 -1.26
N TYR A 52 9.45 10.21 -2.07
CA TYR A 52 8.68 11.36 -1.60
C TYR A 52 7.31 10.94 -1.08
N ALA A 53 6.98 11.38 0.13
CA ALA A 53 5.64 11.32 0.68
C ALA A 53 5.10 12.74 0.88
N ILE A 54 3.79 12.90 0.74
CA ILE A 54 3.08 14.13 1.15
C ILE A 54 2.21 13.81 2.36
N GLU A 55 2.34 14.64 3.36
CA GLU A 55 1.49 14.70 4.54
C GLU A 55 0.39 15.72 4.31
N ILE A 56 -0.84 15.41 4.72
CA ILE A 56 -2.01 16.28 4.66
C ILE A 56 -2.70 16.22 6.04
N SER A 57 -2.72 17.34 6.76
CA SER A 57 -3.29 17.52 8.11
C SER A 57 -3.42 19.02 8.36
N ASP A 58 -4.26 19.46 9.28
CA ASP A 58 -4.33 20.86 9.71
C ASP A 58 -3.11 21.33 10.52
N ASN A 59 -2.34 20.41 11.12
CA ASN A 59 -1.05 20.69 11.77
C ASN A 59 0.11 19.87 11.17
N PRO A 60 0.55 20.17 9.93
CA PRO A 60 1.51 19.35 9.22
C PRO A 60 2.91 19.43 9.87
N GLY A 61 3.39 18.29 10.35
CA GLY A 61 4.70 18.11 10.97
C GLY A 61 4.65 17.52 12.36
N GLU A 62 3.51 17.63 13.03
CA GLU A 62 3.33 17.27 14.43
C GLU A 62 2.29 16.15 14.56
N HIS A 63 2.44 15.31 15.58
CA HIS A 63 1.45 14.29 15.89
C HIS A 63 0.60 14.78 17.05
N GLU A 64 -0.72 14.80 16.86
CA GLU A 64 -1.67 15.23 17.88
C GLU A 64 -2.28 14.02 18.61
N VAL A 65 -2.33 14.10 19.94
CA VAL A 65 -2.85 12.99 20.74
C VAL A 65 -4.34 12.82 20.48
N GLY A 66 -4.71 11.65 19.96
CA GLY A 66 -6.09 11.33 19.59
C GLY A 66 -6.37 11.46 18.09
N GLU A 67 -5.45 12.08 17.33
CA GLU A 67 -5.54 12.15 15.87
C GLU A 67 -4.95 10.85 15.26
N PRO A 68 -5.74 10.08 14.50
CA PRO A 68 -5.26 8.88 13.84
C PRO A 68 -4.33 9.20 12.66
N GLU A 69 -3.24 8.45 12.56
CA GLU A 69 -2.33 8.49 11.41
C GLU A 69 -2.80 7.47 10.34
N PHE A 70 -3.05 7.95 9.12
CA PHE A 70 -3.47 7.14 7.99
C PHE A 70 -2.42 7.13 6.88
N ARG A 71 -2.27 6.02 6.15
CA ARG A 71 -1.41 5.98 4.95
C ARG A 71 -1.99 5.31 3.72
N TYR A 72 -1.66 5.85 2.55
CA TYR A 72 -1.69 5.11 1.30
C TYR A 72 -0.28 4.99 0.69
N THR A 73 0.05 3.80 0.22
CA THR A 73 1.25 3.53 -0.59
C THR A 73 0.87 3.00 -1.96
N ALA A 74 1.68 3.30 -2.97
CA ALA A 74 1.53 2.73 -4.30
C ALA A 74 2.87 2.51 -4.99
N GLY A 75 2.84 1.74 -6.07
CA GLY A 75 4.01 1.54 -6.92
C GLY A 75 5.13 0.76 -6.24
N SER A 76 4.81 -0.20 -5.36
CA SER A 76 5.78 -1.20 -4.87
C SER A 76 6.29 -2.08 -6.01
N HIS A 77 5.41 -2.37 -6.97
CA HIS A 77 5.80 -2.80 -8.32
C HIS A 77 5.78 -1.59 -9.25
N GLY A 78 6.90 -1.30 -9.91
CA GLY A 78 7.06 -0.07 -10.70
C GLY A 78 6.19 -0.03 -11.95
N ASN A 79 5.84 -1.19 -12.53
CA ASN A 79 4.93 -1.29 -13.68
C ASN A 79 3.44 -1.20 -13.33
N GLU A 80 3.07 -1.20 -12.05
CA GLU A 80 1.69 -1.07 -11.58
C GLU A 80 1.34 0.41 -11.35
N VAL A 81 1.21 1.15 -12.46
CA VAL A 81 1.21 2.63 -12.48
C VAL A 81 -0.08 3.25 -11.94
N LEU A 82 -1.22 2.57 -12.00
CA LEU A 82 -2.52 3.18 -11.71
C LEU A 82 -2.62 3.70 -10.26
N GLY A 83 -2.14 2.93 -9.28
CA GLY A 83 -2.16 3.36 -7.89
C GLY A 83 -1.36 4.64 -7.66
N ARG A 84 -0.22 4.78 -8.34
CA ARG A 84 0.63 5.98 -8.27
C ARG A 84 -0.12 7.22 -8.75
N GLU A 85 -0.75 7.15 -9.93
CA GLU A 85 -1.50 8.28 -10.49
C GLU A 85 -2.74 8.63 -9.65
N LEU A 86 -3.41 7.63 -9.07
CA LEU A 86 -4.53 7.87 -8.15
C LEU A 86 -4.12 8.64 -6.90
N LEU A 87 -2.95 8.35 -6.32
CA LEU A 87 -2.46 9.11 -5.15
C LEU A 87 -2.06 10.54 -5.51
N LEU A 88 -1.52 10.76 -6.72
CA LEU A 88 -1.22 12.09 -7.27
C LEU A 88 -2.49 12.92 -7.51
N LEU A 89 -3.55 12.30 -8.03
CA LEU A 89 -4.86 12.94 -8.16
C LEU A 89 -5.51 13.19 -6.80
N LEU A 90 -5.39 12.25 -5.85
CA LEU A 90 -5.96 12.38 -4.52
C LEU A 90 -5.37 13.57 -3.76
N MET A 91 -4.04 13.75 -3.77
CA MET A 91 -3.42 14.91 -3.11
C MET A 91 -3.88 16.25 -3.70
N GLN A 92 -4.06 16.31 -5.03
CA GLN A 92 -4.59 17.51 -5.69
C GLN A 92 -6.06 17.75 -5.31
N PHE A 93 -6.88 16.70 -5.35
CA PHE A 93 -8.29 16.75 -4.97
C PHE A 93 -8.48 17.23 -3.53
N MET A 94 -7.73 16.67 -2.58
CA MET A 94 -7.79 17.04 -1.17
C MET A 94 -7.49 18.54 -0.98
N CYS A 95 -6.45 19.06 -1.63
CA CYS A 95 -6.11 20.49 -1.57
C CYS A 95 -7.21 21.37 -2.19
N LEU A 96 -7.68 21.06 -3.39
CA LEU A 96 -8.71 21.84 -4.09
C LEU A 96 -10.03 21.88 -3.33
N GLU A 97 -10.48 20.74 -2.80
CA GLU A 97 -11.73 20.65 -2.05
C GLU A 97 -11.63 21.28 -0.66
N TYR A 98 -10.46 21.26 -0.04
CA TYR A 98 -10.22 21.98 1.20
C TYR A 98 -10.35 23.51 1.00
N LEU A 99 -9.74 24.03 -0.08
CA LEU A 99 -9.82 25.43 -0.48
C LEU A 99 -11.25 25.84 -0.89
N SER A 100 -12.00 24.95 -1.54
CA SER A 100 -13.40 25.19 -1.92
C SER A 100 -14.37 25.22 -0.74
N GLY A 101 -13.93 24.79 0.45
CA GLY A 101 -14.75 24.77 1.66
C GLY A 101 -15.59 23.51 1.81
N ASN A 102 -15.24 22.41 1.13
CA ASN A 102 -15.94 21.14 1.26
C ASN A 102 -15.82 20.60 2.69
N GLN A 103 -16.95 20.58 3.41
CA GLN A 103 -17.00 20.21 4.82
C GLN A 103 -16.50 18.78 5.08
N ARG A 104 -16.74 17.86 4.14
CA ARG A 104 -16.26 16.48 4.27
C ARG A 104 -14.73 16.41 4.25
N ILE A 105 -14.10 17.17 3.35
CA ILE A 105 -12.64 17.16 3.22
C ILE A 105 -11.98 17.96 4.34
N ARG A 106 -12.57 19.07 4.77
CA ARG A 106 -12.08 19.82 5.93
C ARG A 106 -12.08 18.97 7.19
N HIS A 107 -13.22 18.36 7.52
CA HIS A 107 -13.30 17.46 8.66
C HIS A 107 -12.32 16.29 8.56
N LEU A 108 -12.11 15.74 7.36
CA LEU A 108 -11.13 14.67 7.16
C LEU A 108 -9.67 15.13 7.38
N VAL A 109 -9.33 16.38 7.03
CA VAL A 109 -7.98 16.95 7.22
C VAL A 109 -7.76 17.41 8.66
N GLU A 110 -8.81 17.86 9.36
CA GLU A 110 -8.77 18.33 10.75
C GLU A 110 -8.76 17.18 11.78
N GLU A 111 -9.25 15.99 11.42
CA GLU A 111 -9.39 14.86 12.34
C GLU A 111 -8.49 13.68 11.96
N THR A 112 -7.65 13.81 10.94
CA THR A 112 -6.81 12.71 10.46
C THR A 112 -5.57 13.23 9.78
N ARG A 113 -4.43 12.66 10.19
CA ARG A 113 -3.16 12.92 9.55
C ARG A 113 -2.89 11.90 8.45
N ILE A 114 -3.00 12.37 7.21
CA ILE A 114 -2.97 11.52 6.02
C ILE A 114 -1.59 11.58 5.37
N HIS A 115 -0.99 10.42 5.14
CA HIS A 115 0.27 10.31 4.43
C HIS A 115 0.15 9.52 3.12
N LEU A 116 0.54 10.15 2.01
CA LEU A 116 0.46 9.55 0.68
C LEU A 116 1.87 9.36 0.10
N LEU A 117 2.21 8.11 -0.22
CA LEU A 117 3.47 7.72 -0.86
C LEU A 117 3.18 7.14 -2.26
N PRO A 118 3.24 7.97 -3.32
CA PRO A 118 2.82 7.58 -4.67
C PRO A 118 3.74 6.56 -5.36
N SER A 119 5.01 6.48 -4.99
CA SER A 119 5.95 5.58 -5.67
C SER A 119 6.99 5.04 -4.71
N VAL A 120 6.83 3.76 -4.35
CA VAL A 120 7.79 3.00 -3.54
C VAL A 120 8.99 2.55 -4.37
N ASN A 121 8.77 2.09 -5.61
CA ASN A 121 9.78 1.61 -6.55
C ASN A 121 9.92 2.55 -7.76
N PRO A 122 10.49 3.75 -7.58
CA PRO A 122 10.67 4.69 -8.70
C PRO A 122 11.65 4.15 -9.75
N ASP A 123 12.63 3.35 -9.35
CA ASP A 123 13.60 2.75 -10.29
C ASP A 123 12.94 1.77 -11.27
N GLY A 124 12.04 0.93 -10.77
CA GLY A 124 11.25 0.01 -11.60
C GLY A 124 10.29 0.76 -12.51
N TYR A 125 9.67 1.83 -12.00
CA TYR A 125 8.77 2.66 -12.79
C TYR A 125 9.45 3.27 -14.01
N GLU A 126 10.63 3.86 -13.85
CA GLU A 126 11.33 4.51 -14.97
C GLU A 126 11.64 3.50 -16.10
N LYS A 127 12.05 2.28 -15.74
CA LYS A 127 12.26 1.19 -16.72
C LYS A 127 10.97 0.81 -17.46
N ALA A 128 9.84 0.73 -16.75
CA ALA A 128 8.55 0.42 -17.35
C ALA A 128 8.03 1.58 -18.21
N PHE A 129 8.28 2.82 -17.80
CA PHE A 129 7.86 4.03 -18.50
C PHE A 129 8.60 4.20 -19.83
N GLU A 130 9.92 3.98 -19.86
CA GLU A 130 10.74 4.14 -21.07
C GLU A 130 10.25 3.30 -22.26
N VAL A 131 9.79 2.07 -22.01
CA VAL A 131 9.28 1.18 -23.07
C VAL A 131 7.78 1.37 -23.33
N GLY A 132 7.08 2.02 -22.41
CA GLY A 132 5.63 2.18 -22.46
C GLY A 132 4.85 0.96 -21.96
N SER A 133 3.59 1.24 -21.61
CA SER A 133 2.66 0.28 -21.00
C SER A 133 2.47 -1.00 -21.82
N GLU A 134 2.42 -0.92 -23.15
CA GLU A 134 2.17 -2.09 -24.02
C GLU A 134 3.36 -3.06 -24.07
N LEU A 135 4.59 -2.54 -23.93
CA LEU A 135 5.82 -3.34 -24.05
C LEU A 135 6.41 -3.75 -22.69
N SER A 136 6.07 -3.04 -21.62
CA SER A 136 6.53 -3.37 -20.26
C SER A 136 6.04 -4.75 -19.78
N GLY A 137 4.83 -5.15 -20.18
CA GLY A 137 4.24 -6.42 -19.82
C GLY A 137 4.21 -6.67 -18.30
N TRP A 138 4.26 -7.95 -17.92
CA TRP A 138 4.12 -8.38 -16.52
C TRP A 138 5.38 -8.21 -15.67
N SER A 139 6.55 -8.14 -16.31
CA SER A 139 7.84 -8.34 -15.65
C SER A 139 8.72 -7.09 -15.65
N LEU A 140 8.74 -6.31 -16.74
CA LEU A 140 9.67 -5.18 -16.83
C LEU A 140 9.24 -4.07 -15.87
N GLY A 141 10.17 -3.69 -14.98
CA GLY A 141 9.91 -2.66 -13.98
C GLY A 141 9.12 -3.11 -12.75
N ARG A 142 8.76 -4.40 -12.65
CA ARG A 142 8.10 -4.96 -11.47
C ARG A 142 9.01 -4.94 -10.24
N TRP A 143 10.21 -5.48 -10.38
CA TRP A 143 11.20 -5.60 -9.30
C TRP A 143 11.99 -4.30 -9.09
N SER A 144 12.66 -4.19 -7.94
CA SER A 144 13.66 -3.15 -7.68
C SER A 144 14.83 -3.24 -8.67
N SER A 145 15.70 -2.22 -8.68
CA SER A 145 16.86 -2.21 -9.60
C SER A 145 17.81 -3.41 -9.42
N ASN A 146 17.89 -3.97 -8.20
CA ASN A 146 18.66 -5.17 -7.87
C ASN A 146 17.85 -6.49 -7.94
N GLY A 147 16.66 -6.49 -8.55
CA GLY A 147 15.88 -7.69 -8.83
C GLY A 147 15.10 -8.26 -7.64
N ILE A 148 14.80 -7.45 -6.63
CA ILE A 148 14.04 -7.85 -5.43
C ILE A 148 12.57 -7.44 -5.60
N ASP A 149 11.66 -8.32 -5.20
CA ASP A 149 10.24 -8.00 -5.15
C ASP A 149 9.96 -7.28 -3.82
N ILE A 150 9.82 -5.95 -3.87
CA ILE A 150 9.66 -5.13 -2.67
C ILE A 150 8.39 -5.52 -1.89
N HIS A 151 7.32 -5.92 -2.59
CA HIS A 151 6.08 -6.30 -1.94
C HIS A 151 6.24 -7.59 -1.12
N HIS A 152 7.10 -8.52 -1.56
CA HIS A 152 7.38 -9.80 -0.90
C HIS A 152 8.70 -9.82 -0.10
N ASN A 153 9.30 -8.66 0.18
CA ASN A 153 10.60 -8.57 0.86
C ASN A 153 10.51 -8.20 2.35
N PHE A 154 9.31 -8.09 2.92
CA PHE A 154 9.09 -7.79 4.35
C PHE A 154 9.41 -9.01 5.23
N PRO A 155 9.66 -8.83 6.54
CA PRO A 155 9.90 -9.96 7.43
C PRO A 155 8.63 -10.81 7.58
N ASP A 156 8.76 -12.13 7.45
CA ASP A 156 7.67 -13.07 7.73
C ASP A 156 7.46 -13.21 9.25
N LEU A 157 6.69 -12.27 9.80
CA LEU A 157 6.31 -12.28 11.22
C LEU A 157 5.19 -13.29 11.52
N ASN A 158 4.45 -13.73 10.49
CA ASN A 158 3.35 -14.70 10.61
C ASN A 158 3.87 -16.05 11.12
N SER A 159 4.98 -16.54 10.56
CA SER A 159 5.63 -17.76 11.04
C SER A 159 6.02 -17.68 12.51
N ILE A 160 6.58 -16.55 12.93
CA ILE A 160 7.06 -16.34 14.31
C ILE A 160 5.86 -16.33 15.25
N LEU A 161 4.81 -15.59 14.89
CA LEU A 161 3.58 -15.51 15.66
C LEU A 161 2.92 -16.88 15.83
N TRP A 162 2.72 -17.62 14.74
CA TRP A 162 2.04 -18.91 14.80
C TRP A 162 2.87 -20.00 15.50
N GLU A 163 4.20 -19.95 15.39
CA GLU A 163 5.08 -20.82 16.18
C GLU A 163 4.97 -20.52 17.68
N ALA A 164 4.90 -19.24 18.06
CA ALA A 164 4.69 -18.85 19.45
C ALA A 164 3.30 -19.27 19.97
N GLU A 165 2.26 -19.16 19.15
CA GLU A 165 0.91 -19.66 19.47
C GLU A 165 0.91 -21.17 19.70
N ALA A 166 1.53 -21.94 18.78
CA ALA A 166 1.61 -23.39 18.88
C ALA A 166 2.34 -23.85 20.15
N LYS A 167 3.37 -23.10 20.57
CA LYS A 167 4.10 -23.34 21.82
C LYS A 167 3.43 -22.75 23.07
N LYS A 168 2.24 -22.14 22.94
CA LYS A 168 1.50 -21.47 24.03
C LYS A 168 2.31 -20.40 24.75
N TRP A 169 3.09 -19.63 23.99
CA TRP A 169 3.93 -18.55 24.51
C TRP A 169 3.17 -17.23 24.70
N ILE A 170 1.99 -17.08 24.12
CA ILE A 170 1.18 -15.86 24.22
C ILE A 170 0.17 -15.97 25.37
N PRO A 171 0.03 -14.95 26.27
CA PRO A 171 0.81 -13.70 26.33
C PRO A 171 2.07 -13.78 27.23
N ARG A 172 2.41 -14.98 27.76
CA ARG A 172 3.37 -15.12 28.86
C ARG A 172 4.84 -14.82 28.51
N LYS A 173 5.26 -15.12 27.29
CA LYS A 173 6.64 -14.96 26.78
C LYS A 173 6.72 -14.02 25.57
N MET A 174 5.59 -13.76 24.92
CA MET A 174 5.47 -12.94 23.72
C MET A 174 4.05 -12.39 23.63
N PHE A 175 3.90 -11.20 23.06
CA PHE A 175 2.59 -10.61 22.77
C PHE A 175 2.10 -11.01 21.37
N ASN A 176 0.78 -10.98 21.16
CA ASN A 176 0.14 -11.19 19.85
C ASN A 176 0.22 -9.95 18.93
N HIS A 177 0.93 -8.91 19.36
CA HIS A 177 1.13 -7.66 18.62
C HIS A 177 2.60 -7.24 18.70
N HIS A 178 3.03 -6.37 17.80
CA HIS A 178 4.39 -5.80 17.79
C HIS A 178 5.48 -6.89 17.85
N VAL A 179 5.33 -7.93 17.02
CA VAL A 179 6.32 -9.01 16.90
C VAL A 179 7.66 -8.39 16.47
N PRO A 180 8.76 -8.58 17.22
CA PRO A 180 10.03 -7.96 16.89
C PRO A 180 10.58 -8.49 15.58
N ILE A 181 11.15 -7.59 14.78
CA ILE A 181 11.85 -7.96 13.54
C ILE A 181 13.09 -8.79 13.93
N PRO A 182 13.23 -10.03 13.42
CA PRO A 182 14.32 -10.89 13.84
C PRO A 182 15.66 -10.41 13.30
N GLU A 183 16.73 -10.56 14.09
CA GLU A 183 18.08 -10.10 13.72
C GLU A 183 18.58 -10.73 12.41
N TRP A 184 18.24 -12.01 12.16
CA TRP A 184 18.60 -12.69 10.92
C TRP A 184 17.99 -12.01 9.68
N TYR A 185 16.84 -11.32 9.80
CA TYR A 185 16.24 -10.61 8.67
C TYR A 185 17.10 -9.41 8.27
N LEU A 186 17.71 -8.72 9.23
CA LEU A 186 18.61 -7.60 8.96
C LEU A 186 19.86 -8.02 8.17
N SER A 187 20.29 -9.27 8.33
CA SER A 187 21.41 -9.88 7.61
C SER A 187 21.05 -10.39 6.20
N LYS A 188 19.77 -10.49 5.85
CA LYS A 188 19.32 -10.89 4.50
C LYS A 188 19.45 -9.75 3.49
N ASN A 189 19.34 -10.11 2.22
CA ASN A 189 19.24 -9.15 1.11
C ASN A 189 17.86 -8.46 1.13
N VAL A 190 17.75 -7.41 1.95
CA VAL A 190 16.55 -6.57 2.07
C VAL A 190 16.74 -5.33 1.20
N ALA A 191 15.78 -5.06 0.32
CA ALA A 191 15.76 -3.89 -0.56
C ALA A 191 15.79 -2.59 0.25
N VAL A 192 16.46 -1.57 -0.28
CA VAL A 192 16.61 -0.28 0.41
C VAL A 192 15.26 0.43 0.57
N GLU A 193 14.37 0.22 -0.39
CA GLU A 193 12.98 0.69 -0.38
C GLU A 193 12.18 0.00 0.74
N THR A 194 12.35 -1.31 0.93
CA THR A 194 11.71 -2.06 2.02
C THR A 194 12.21 -1.58 3.39
N ARG A 195 13.52 -1.34 3.55
CA ARG A 195 14.07 -0.78 4.80
C ARG A 195 13.52 0.62 5.09
N ALA A 196 13.38 1.46 4.07
CA ALA A 196 12.79 2.79 4.20
C ALA A 196 11.32 2.72 4.64
N LEU A 197 10.54 1.80 4.06
CA LEU A 197 9.15 1.56 4.44
C LEU A 197 9.01 1.06 5.88
N ILE A 198 9.83 0.08 6.30
CA ILE A 198 9.82 -0.43 7.68
C ILE A 198 10.11 0.71 8.65
N THR A 199 11.18 1.48 8.41
CA THR A 199 11.56 2.62 9.26
C THR A 199 10.45 3.66 9.32
N TRP A 200 9.76 3.89 8.21
CA TRP A 200 8.65 4.84 8.14
C TRP A 200 7.43 4.36 8.96
N ILE A 201 7.09 3.07 8.86
CA ILE A 201 5.99 2.46 9.61
C ILE A 201 6.29 2.39 11.11
N GLU A 202 7.55 2.18 11.51
CA GLU A 202 7.96 2.20 12.92
C GLU A 202 7.99 3.61 13.51
N LYS A 203 8.20 4.64 12.68
CA LYS A 203 8.34 6.02 13.13
C LYS A 203 6.99 6.72 13.38
N ILE A 204 5.96 6.38 12.61
CA ILE A 204 4.65 7.03 12.66
C ILE A 204 3.60 6.00 13.13
N PRO A 205 2.75 6.31 14.13
CA PRO A 205 1.81 5.36 14.70
C PRO A 205 0.58 5.15 13.79
N PHE A 206 0.79 4.58 12.60
CA PHE A 206 -0.27 4.33 11.62
C PHE A 206 -1.35 3.39 12.16
N VAL A 207 -2.60 3.86 12.14
CA VAL A 207 -3.77 3.10 12.58
C VAL A 207 -4.34 2.26 11.44
N LEU A 208 -4.51 2.89 10.27
CA LEU A 208 -5.06 2.30 9.06
C LEU A 208 -4.19 2.67 7.86
N GLY A 209 -4.07 1.74 6.92
CA GLY A 209 -3.50 2.08 5.64
C GLY A 209 -3.89 1.13 4.52
N GLY A 210 -3.59 1.56 3.31
CA GLY A 210 -3.80 0.77 2.10
C GLY A 210 -2.57 0.78 1.19
N ASN A 211 -2.35 -0.30 0.47
CA ASN A 211 -1.37 -0.39 -0.59
C ASN A 211 -2.05 -0.63 -1.94
N LEU A 212 -1.85 0.25 -2.92
CA LEU A 212 -2.42 0.15 -4.26
C LEU A 212 -1.47 -0.62 -5.19
N GLN A 213 -2.01 -1.63 -5.84
CA GLN A 213 -1.40 -2.53 -6.82
C GLN A 213 -2.22 -2.56 -8.11
N GLY A 214 -1.63 -3.14 -9.14
CA GLY A 214 -2.26 -3.40 -10.43
C GLY A 214 -2.26 -4.88 -10.77
N GLY A 215 -3.21 -5.29 -11.61
CA GLY A 215 -3.28 -6.67 -12.12
C GLY A 215 -4.70 -7.19 -12.09
N GLU A 216 -5.29 -7.34 -10.91
CA GLU A 216 -6.68 -7.77 -10.74
C GLU A 216 -7.59 -6.63 -10.30
N LEU A 217 -8.90 -6.86 -10.17
CA LEU A 217 -9.83 -5.95 -9.52
C LEU A 217 -10.42 -6.56 -8.24
N VAL A 218 -9.74 -6.37 -7.11
CA VAL A 218 -10.15 -6.93 -5.83
C VAL A 218 -9.49 -6.17 -4.67
N VAL A 219 -10.11 -6.28 -3.50
CA VAL A 219 -9.52 -5.88 -2.22
C VAL A 219 -9.01 -7.12 -1.51
N THR A 220 -7.72 -7.19 -1.24
CA THR A 220 -7.16 -8.26 -0.40
C THR A 220 -6.96 -7.78 1.03
N PHE A 221 -7.26 -8.66 1.97
CA PHE A 221 -7.08 -8.41 3.40
C PHE A 221 -6.34 -9.57 4.08
N PRO A 222 -5.64 -9.31 5.21
CA PRO A 222 -4.80 -10.30 5.87
C PRO A 222 -5.56 -11.53 6.38
N TYR A 223 -4.88 -12.64 6.67
CA TYR A 223 -3.45 -12.88 6.40
C TYR A 223 -3.20 -13.20 4.92
N ASP A 224 -2.02 -12.81 4.40
CA ASP A 224 -1.59 -13.15 3.03
C ASP A 224 -0.91 -14.53 2.95
N LYS A 225 -0.47 -15.09 4.08
CA LYS A 225 0.19 -16.39 4.16
C LYS A 225 -0.76 -17.46 4.68
N THR A 226 -0.69 -18.67 4.13
CA THR A 226 -1.41 -19.83 4.69
C THR A 226 -0.79 -20.30 6.00
N ARG A 227 -1.63 -20.68 6.95
CA ARG A 227 -1.18 -21.24 8.24
C ARG A 227 -0.63 -22.65 8.10
N SER A 228 -1.23 -23.45 7.21
CA SER A 228 -0.84 -24.84 6.96
C SER A 228 0.41 -24.94 6.07
N GLN A 229 1.39 -25.71 6.50
CA GLN A 229 2.63 -25.91 5.73
C GLN A 229 2.37 -26.63 4.41
N GLY A 230 2.90 -26.09 3.31
CA GLY A 230 2.77 -26.67 1.97
C GLY A 230 1.42 -26.43 1.29
N VAL A 231 0.49 -25.73 1.94
CA VAL A 231 -0.80 -25.36 1.35
C VAL A 231 -0.66 -24.03 0.63
N THR A 232 -1.09 -23.98 -0.64
CA THR A 232 -0.95 -22.79 -1.49
C THR A 232 -2.13 -21.83 -1.41
N ARG A 233 -3.30 -22.32 -1.00
CA ARG A 233 -4.56 -21.57 -0.86
C ARG A 233 -5.38 -22.11 0.31
N GLU A 234 -5.61 -21.27 1.31
CA GLU A 234 -6.41 -21.62 2.49
C GLU A 234 -6.89 -20.34 3.20
N PRO A 235 -8.18 -20.23 3.56
CA PRO A 235 -8.67 -19.15 4.41
C PRO A 235 -7.89 -19.08 5.72
N THR A 236 -7.16 -17.97 5.90
CA THR A 236 -6.35 -17.72 7.08
C THR A 236 -6.81 -16.42 7.74
N PRO A 237 -7.90 -16.46 8.53
CA PRO A 237 -8.49 -15.27 9.13
C PRO A 237 -7.60 -14.71 10.24
N THR A 238 -7.67 -13.39 10.43
CA THR A 238 -7.05 -12.71 11.58
C THR A 238 -7.99 -12.73 12.79
N PRO A 239 -7.49 -12.43 14.02
CA PRO A 239 -8.36 -12.15 15.15
C PRO A 239 -9.39 -11.03 14.90
N ASP A 240 -9.07 -10.10 14.00
CA ASP A 240 -9.90 -8.94 13.61
C ASP A 240 -10.59 -9.13 12.25
N ASP A 241 -10.83 -10.38 11.81
CA ASP A 241 -11.33 -10.71 10.47
C ASP A 241 -12.60 -9.93 10.08
N HIS A 242 -13.53 -9.77 11.03
CA HIS A 242 -14.77 -9.03 10.81
C HIS A 242 -14.53 -7.54 10.49
N ILE A 243 -13.53 -6.90 11.13
CA ILE A 243 -13.15 -5.52 10.86
C ILE A 243 -12.49 -5.43 9.48
N PHE A 244 -11.57 -6.34 9.16
CA PHE A 244 -10.90 -6.36 7.87
C PHE A 244 -11.85 -6.57 6.70
N ARG A 245 -12.79 -7.52 6.83
CA ARG A 245 -13.87 -7.73 5.87
C ARG A 245 -14.71 -6.48 5.67
N TRP A 246 -15.10 -5.81 6.76
CA TRP A 246 -15.88 -4.58 6.69
C TRP A 246 -15.11 -3.45 6.01
N LEU A 247 -13.82 -3.25 6.36
CA LEU A 247 -12.98 -2.25 5.72
C LEU A 247 -12.79 -2.55 4.22
N ALA A 248 -12.55 -3.81 3.86
CA ALA A 248 -12.41 -4.20 2.47
C ALA A 248 -13.70 -3.93 1.68
N PHE A 249 -14.84 -4.33 2.25
CA PHE A 249 -16.15 -4.10 1.64
C PHE A 249 -16.49 -2.60 1.53
N SER A 250 -16.09 -1.77 2.50
CA SER A 250 -16.38 -0.34 2.50
C SER A 250 -15.85 0.39 1.25
N TYR A 251 -14.74 -0.09 0.70
CA TYR A 251 -14.20 0.44 -0.53
C TYR A 251 -14.76 -0.31 -1.74
N SER A 252 -14.82 -1.65 -1.73
CA SER A 252 -15.29 -2.41 -2.89
C SER A 252 -16.71 -2.01 -3.29
N SER A 253 -17.60 -1.84 -2.30
CA SER A 253 -18.99 -1.41 -2.50
C SER A 253 -19.15 0.01 -3.06
N THR A 254 -18.14 0.88 -2.88
CA THR A 254 -18.13 2.23 -3.47
C THR A 254 -17.46 2.27 -4.84
N HIS A 255 -16.69 1.24 -5.19
CA HIS A 255 -16.04 1.13 -6.49
C HIS A 255 -17.02 0.51 -7.50
N ARG A 256 -17.54 1.35 -8.41
CA ARG A 256 -18.61 1.03 -9.38
C ARG A 256 -18.54 -0.35 -10.05
N ARG A 257 -17.35 -0.84 -10.38
CA ARG A 257 -17.16 -2.13 -11.05
C ARG A 257 -16.76 -3.29 -10.14
N MET A 258 -16.20 -3.03 -8.95
CA MET A 258 -15.55 -4.08 -8.16
C MET A 258 -16.55 -5.11 -7.59
N THR A 259 -17.80 -4.69 -7.40
CA THR A 259 -18.94 -5.53 -7.01
C THR A 259 -19.90 -5.81 -8.16
N ASP A 260 -19.56 -5.43 -9.40
CA ASP A 260 -20.44 -5.61 -10.56
C ASP A 260 -20.31 -7.03 -11.08
N ALA A 261 -21.34 -7.85 -10.85
CA ALA A 261 -21.39 -9.23 -11.33
C ALA A 261 -21.34 -9.38 -12.87
N SER A 262 -21.56 -8.29 -13.61
CA SER A 262 -21.41 -8.25 -15.07
C SER A 262 -20.00 -7.88 -15.54
N GLN A 263 -19.09 -7.59 -14.61
CA GLN A 263 -17.72 -7.24 -14.93
C GLN A 263 -17.00 -8.39 -15.64
N ARG A 264 -16.23 -8.05 -16.67
CA ARG A 264 -15.28 -8.99 -17.27
C ARG A 264 -14.14 -9.30 -16.29
N VAL A 265 -13.93 -10.58 -16.01
CA VAL A 265 -12.76 -11.11 -15.30
C VAL A 265 -11.47 -10.60 -15.95
N CYS A 266 -10.52 -10.13 -15.15
CA CYS A 266 -9.27 -9.59 -15.68
C CYS A 266 -8.33 -10.71 -16.11
N HIS A 267 -7.86 -11.54 -15.16
CA HIS A 267 -6.97 -12.67 -15.50
C HIS A 267 -7.39 -14.00 -14.88
N THR A 268 -7.57 -14.05 -13.56
CA THR A 268 -7.66 -15.34 -12.85
C THR A 268 -9.06 -15.65 -12.36
N GLU A 269 -9.59 -14.84 -11.46
CA GLU A 269 -10.79 -15.15 -10.68
C GLU A 269 -11.84 -14.06 -10.78
N ASP A 270 -13.10 -14.46 -10.64
CA ASP A 270 -14.26 -13.59 -10.65
C ASP A 270 -14.58 -13.12 -9.23
N PHE A 271 -13.83 -12.12 -8.77
CA PHE A 271 -13.94 -11.58 -7.41
C PHE A 271 -15.26 -10.86 -7.14
N ALA A 272 -16.03 -10.48 -8.16
CA ALA A 272 -17.33 -9.86 -7.99
C ALA A 272 -18.33 -10.80 -7.27
N LYS A 273 -18.11 -12.12 -7.30
CA LYS A 273 -18.89 -13.11 -6.56
C LYS A 273 -18.67 -13.08 -5.04
N GLU A 274 -17.55 -12.51 -4.60
CA GLU A 274 -17.17 -12.38 -3.19
C GLU A 274 -17.18 -10.90 -2.75
N ASP A 275 -18.16 -10.15 -3.27
CA ASP A 275 -18.33 -8.71 -3.01
C ASP A 275 -17.07 -7.89 -3.36
N GLY A 276 -16.25 -8.38 -4.29
CA GLY A 276 -15.02 -7.72 -4.71
C GLY A 276 -13.90 -7.77 -3.67
N THR A 277 -13.96 -8.70 -2.71
CA THR A 277 -12.98 -8.82 -1.62
C THR A 277 -12.48 -10.27 -1.48
N ILE A 278 -11.26 -10.47 -0.97
CA ILE A 278 -10.72 -11.80 -0.70
C ILE A 278 -9.68 -11.79 0.43
N ASN A 279 -9.62 -12.85 1.23
CA ASN A 279 -8.50 -13.06 2.14
C ASN A 279 -7.25 -13.43 1.34
N GLY A 280 -6.11 -12.78 1.59
CA GLY A 280 -4.90 -12.94 0.76
C GLY A 280 -4.44 -14.39 0.62
N ALA A 281 -4.37 -15.13 1.73
CA ALA A 281 -4.00 -16.54 1.76
C ALA A 281 -5.00 -17.46 1.04
N SER A 282 -6.26 -17.06 0.91
CA SER A 282 -7.26 -17.78 0.12
C SER A 282 -6.99 -17.66 -1.38
N TRP A 283 -6.50 -16.50 -1.81
CA TRP A 283 -6.16 -16.25 -3.20
C TRP A 283 -4.83 -16.92 -3.60
N HIS A 284 -3.76 -16.62 -2.86
CA HIS A 284 -2.46 -17.25 -2.99
C HIS A 284 -1.58 -16.95 -1.77
N THR A 285 -0.90 -17.96 -1.23
CA THR A 285 0.01 -17.76 -0.11
C THR A 285 1.21 -16.88 -0.50
N ALA A 286 1.44 -15.81 0.25
CA ALA A 286 2.58 -14.92 0.11
C ALA A 286 3.24 -14.67 1.47
N ALA A 287 4.48 -15.15 1.63
CA ALA A 287 5.29 -14.85 2.81
C ALA A 287 6.08 -13.56 2.60
N GLY A 288 6.23 -12.77 3.67
CA GLY A 288 6.96 -11.50 3.59
C GLY A 288 6.25 -10.43 2.76
N SER A 289 4.92 -10.53 2.62
CA SER A 289 4.13 -9.48 2.00
C SER A 289 4.16 -8.21 2.86
N GLN A 290 3.94 -7.06 2.23
CA GLN A 290 3.79 -5.78 2.94
C GLN A 290 2.54 -5.74 3.85
N CYS A 291 1.56 -6.60 3.60
CA CYS A 291 0.37 -6.82 4.43
C CYS A 291 0.50 -8.16 5.16
N PRO A 292 1.23 -8.21 6.29
CA PRO A 292 1.45 -9.45 7.02
C PRO A 292 0.13 -10.10 7.43
#